data_AF-A0A5J5ASU4-F1
#
_entry.id   AF-A0A5J5ASU4-F1
#
_cell.length_a   1.000
_cell.length_b   1.000
_cell.length_c   1.000
_cell.angle_alpha   90.00
_cell.angle_beta   90.00
_cell.angle_gamma   90.00
#
_symmetry.space_group_name_H-M   'P 1'
#
loop_
_entity.id
_entity.type
_entity.pdbx_description
1 polymer ?
#
loop_
_entity_poly.entity_id
_entity_poly.type
_entity_poly.pdbx_seq_one_letter_code
_entity_poly.pdbx_strand_id
1 'polypeptide(L)'
;MGLPPVSVSYSPPSGCPAPWSHVVLELRVSCKGDQYDRIVGVWLDGAEILRTSTAEPTEDGIFWKVRKDVTRYTSLLAQSNLTLTVMLENVVNDVYTGVYHVNVSLLYYNNTGVRVPSSGVADPQNLNRNLGFVKNHETANSITEESKLGSANVELRSEPEEFEKRPVTMYRKAIDIVHRQISSLNFYETPADLIIPISGIRDEGFWFRIQSESDVHSKELRIPPSTWKAVLEVYVSFHGNDEFWYSNPPDSYIRMNNLTTGRGHGAYREVFATIDGSSAGSVIPFPVIFTGGINPLFWEPIVAIGAFSLPSYDFDLTPFLGLLLDGKTHTVGLGVADSISFWLVDANLHLWLDHGSSAVLAETIEAKRKIQFVGWVNSTTGNLTTHFSQQFKLKNSIRFQKNGTYKSVKQKVKTTTEVMIVSHTGSLITRAIFKRKYPLTVITSTLPGSEKDTYSMITSVSHALQEKSSNGGFSGSVYNIQDSTGSMVVRDHSVLSGGANTTQSFSYNDEFGCYSRTVVAANGKLIKDNSGLVCASSF
;
A
#
# COMPACT_ATOMS: atom_id res chain seq x y z
N MET A 1 14.48 -16.02 -23.29
CA MET A 1 13.90 -15.27 -22.15
C MET A 1 12.77 -14.41 -22.70
N GLY A 2 11.59 -14.44 -22.09
CA GLY A 2 10.47 -13.62 -22.55
C GLY A 2 10.76 -12.15 -22.29
N LEU A 3 10.61 -11.30 -23.30
CA LEU A 3 10.61 -9.86 -23.07
C LEU A 3 9.33 -9.53 -22.28
N PRO A 4 9.41 -8.65 -21.26
CA PRO A 4 8.21 -8.19 -20.57
C PRO A 4 7.33 -7.38 -21.55
N PRO A 5 6.00 -7.41 -21.39
CA PRO A 5 5.24 -8.16 -20.39
C PRO A 5 5.22 -9.67 -20.67
N VAL A 6 5.23 -10.47 -19.60
CA VAL A 6 5.09 -11.93 -19.68
C VAL A 6 3.67 -12.31 -19.30
N SER A 7 2.99 -13.03 -20.18
CA SER A 7 1.61 -13.48 -20.00
C SER A 7 1.52 -15.01 -19.93
N VAL A 8 0.69 -15.51 -19.03
CA VAL A 8 0.39 -16.94 -18.87
C VAL A 8 -1.11 -17.15 -18.72
N SER A 9 -1.62 -18.30 -19.13
CA SER A 9 -3.02 -18.66 -18.92
C SER A 9 -3.31 -18.86 -17.44
N TYR A 10 -4.49 -18.44 -17.00
CA TYR A 10 -4.99 -18.56 -15.64
C TYR A 10 -6.35 -19.27 -15.62
N SER A 11 -6.48 -20.20 -14.67
CA SER A 11 -7.74 -20.76 -14.20
C SER A 11 -7.63 -21.03 -12.70
N PRO A 12 -8.71 -20.87 -11.91
CA PRO A 12 -8.69 -21.17 -10.48
C PRO A 12 -8.44 -22.65 -10.21
N PRO A 13 -7.94 -23.01 -9.01
CA PRO A 13 -7.68 -24.40 -8.66
C PRO A 13 -8.98 -25.21 -8.58
N SER A 14 -9.04 -26.34 -9.30
CA SER A 14 -10.20 -27.25 -9.25
C SER A 14 -10.41 -27.88 -7.87
N GLY A 15 -9.35 -28.04 -7.08
CA GLY A 15 -9.38 -28.61 -5.72
C GLY A 15 -9.83 -27.65 -4.61
N CYS A 16 -10.10 -26.37 -4.91
CA CYS A 16 -10.58 -25.39 -3.95
C CYS A 16 -11.59 -24.44 -4.63
N PRO A 17 -12.84 -24.87 -4.87
CA PRO A 17 -13.83 -24.02 -5.52
C PRO A 17 -14.28 -22.87 -4.60
N ALA A 18 -14.71 -21.76 -5.21
CA ALA A 18 -15.33 -20.64 -4.52
C ALA A 18 -16.66 -21.05 -3.82
N PRO A 19 -17.13 -20.32 -2.78
CA PRO A 19 -16.59 -19.06 -2.25
C PRO A 19 -15.35 -19.25 -1.37
N TRP A 20 -14.37 -18.37 -1.55
CA TRP A 20 -13.16 -18.32 -0.73
C TRP A 20 -13.33 -17.32 0.41
N SER A 21 -12.75 -17.61 1.57
CA SER A 21 -12.65 -16.62 2.66
C SER A 21 -11.56 -15.60 2.36
N HIS A 22 -10.43 -16.06 1.79
CA HIS A 22 -9.35 -15.20 1.33
C HIS A 22 -8.71 -15.73 0.07
N VAL A 23 -8.23 -14.80 -0.76
CA VAL A 23 -7.25 -15.08 -1.82
C VAL A 23 -6.05 -14.16 -1.63
N VAL A 24 -4.86 -14.74 -1.53
CA VAL A 24 -3.61 -13.99 -1.33
C VAL A 24 -2.73 -14.15 -2.56
N LEU A 25 -2.34 -13.04 -3.16
CA LEU A 25 -1.28 -12.99 -4.15
C LEU A 25 0.07 -12.95 -3.44
N GLU A 26 0.96 -13.88 -3.77
CA GLU A 26 2.35 -13.92 -3.34
C GLU A 26 3.27 -13.71 -4.55
N LEU A 27 4.02 -12.62 -4.55
CA LEU A 27 5.10 -12.34 -5.50
C LEU A 27 6.43 -12.61 -4.82
N ARG A 28 7.28 -13.45 -5.42
CA ARG A 28 8.66 -13.68 -5.02
C ARG A 28 9.57 -13.25 -6.15
N VAL A 29 10.59 -12.47 -5.82
CA VAL A 29 11.58 -12.03 -6.81
C VAL A 29 12.97 -12.20 -6.25
N SER A 30 13.88 -12.67 -7.10
CA SER A 30 15.32 -12.66 -6.83
C SER A 30 16.08 -12.07 -8.01
N CYS A 31 17.16 -11.35 -7.72
CA CYS A 31 18.08 -10.83 -8.74
C CYS A 31 19.51 -10.96 -8.24
N LYS A 32 20.44 -11.31 -9.14
CA LYS A 32 21.87 -11.26 -8.87
C LYS A 32 22.53 -10.41 -9.96
N GLY A 33 23.32 -9.41 -9.55
CA GLY A 33 23.83 -8.35 -10.41
C GLY A 33 23.06 -7.04 -10.20
N ASP A 34 23.51 -5.99 -10.87
CA ASP A 34 23.02 -4.63 -10.62
C ASP A 34 21.77 -4.31 -11.43
N GLN A 35 20.73 -3.88 -10.73
CA GLN A 35 19.52 -3.26 -11.27
C GLN A 35 18.99 -2.25 -10.26
N TYR A 36 18.73 -1.00 -10.69
CA TYR A 36 18.07 -0.01 -9.83
C TYR A 36 16.56 -0.26 -9.73
N ASP A 37 15.89 0.60 -8.97
CA ASP A 37 14.47 0.52 -8.70
C ASP A 37 13.63 0.57 -9.99
N ARG A 38 12.80 -0.45 -10.17
CA ARG A 38 11.87 -0.61 -11.29
C ARG A 38 10.47 -0.82 -10.76
N ILE A 39 9.49 -0.32 -11.50
CA ILE A 39 8.08 -0.58 -11.21
C ILE A 39 7.64 -1.92 -11.79
N VAL A 40 6.81 -2.62 -11.02
CA VAL A 40 6.22 -3.91 -11.39
C VAL A 40 4.70 -3.80 -11.33
N GLY A 41 4.04 -4.31 -12.38
CA GLY A 41 2.59 -4.48 -12.42
C GLY A 41 2.22 -5.96 -12.61
N VAL A 42 1.15 -6.37 -11.93
CA VAL A 42 0.53 -7.68 -12.12
C VAL A 42 -0.95 -7.48 -12.41
N TRP A 43 -1.40 -8.03 -13.54
CA TRP A 43 -2.79 -7.96 -14.00
C TRP A 43 -3.37 -9.35 -14.19
N LEU A 44 -4.66 -9.48 -13.90
CA LEU A 44 -5.48 -10.59 -14.31
C LEU A 44 -6.50 -10.07 -15.32
N ASP A 45 -6.46 -10.56 -16.55
CA ASP A 45 -7.32 -10.13 -17.66
C ASP A 45 -7.42 -8.60 -17.85
N GLY A 46 -6.28 -7.92 -17.67
CA GLY A 46 -6.18 -6.46 -17.74
C GLY A 46 -6.54 -5.72 -16.45
N ALA A 47 -7.14 -6.37 -15.45
CA ALA A 47 -7.40 -5.74 -14.15
C ALA A 47 -6.16 -5.81 -13.26
N GLU A 48 -5.69 -4.66 -12.78
CA GLU A 48 -4.49 -4.63 -11.95
C GLU A 48 -4.76 -5.11 -10.53
N ILE A 49 -3.98 -6.07 -10.06
CA ILE A 49 -4.15 -6.67 -8.74
C ILE A 49 -2.95 -6.42 -7.82
N LEU A 50 -1.77 -6.07 -8.37
CA LEU A 50 -0.61 -5.63 -7.59
C LEU A 50 0.23 -4.61 -8.38
N ARG A 51 0.58 -3.52 -7.71
CA ARG A 51 1.68 -2.62 -8.09
C ARG A 51 2.76 -2.62 -7.02
N THR A 52 4.01 -2.83 -7.40
CA THR A 52 5.14 -2.93 -6.47
C THR A 52 6.42 -2.37 -7.10
N SER A 53 7.44 -2.11 -6.29
CA SER A 53 8.77 -1.71 -6.73
C SER A 53 9.79 -2.80 -6.39
N THR A 54 10.89 -2.86 -7.15
CA THR A 54 12.00 -3.79 -6.88
C THR A 54 12.74 -3.41 -5.60
N ALA A 55 13.53 -4.34 -5.05
CA ALA A 55 14.44 -4.03 -3.94
C ALA A 55 15.72 -3.35 -4.47
N GLU A 56 16.36 -2.54 -3.63
CA GLU A 56 17.69 -1.97 -3.92
C GLU A 56 18.73 -3.10 -4.00
N PRO A 57 19.58 -3.16 -5.04
CA PRO A 57 20.52 -4.25 -5.25
C PRO A 57 21.63 -4.27 -4.20
N THR A 58 22.18 -5.46 -3.97
CA THR A 58 23.33 -5.68 -3.08
C THR A 58 24.35 -6.58 -3.78
N GLU A 59 25.62 -6.54 -3.34
CA GLU A 59 26.69 -7.37 -3.92
C GLU A 59 26.38 -8.88 -3.86
N ASP A 60 25.74 -9.33 -2.77
CA ASP A 60 25.35 -10.73 -2.57
C ASP A 60 24.11 -11.15 -3.38
N GLY A 61 23.41 -10.18 -3.98
CA GLY A 61 22.14 -10.37 -4.64
C GLY A 61 20.94 -10.19 -3.70
N ILE A 62 19.78 -9.97 -4.31
CA ILE A 62 18.56 -9.58 -3.61
C ILE A 62 17.48 -10.65 -3.73
N PHE A 63 16.70 -10.77 -2.66
CA PHE A 63 15.46 -11.53 -2.64
C PHE A 63 14.42 -10.78 -1.81
N TRP A 64 13.21 -10.67 -2.33
CA TRP A 64 12.08 -10.13 -1.58
C TRP A 64 10.79 -10.86 -1.91
N LYS A 65 9.82 -10.69 -1.02
CA LYS A 65 8.50 -11.30 -1.11
C LYS A 65 7.43 -10.30 -0.75
N VAL A 66 6.41 -10.20 -1.59
CA VAL A 66 5.21 -9.40 -1.35
C VAL A 66 4.02 -10.34 -1.20
N ARG A 67 3.19 -10.11 -0.18
CA ARG A 67 1.88 -10.76 -0.04
C ARG A 67 0.82 -9.68 0.00
N LYS A 68 -0.19 -9.80 -0.85
CA LYS A 68 -1.34 -8.88 -0.92
C LYS A 68 -2.63 -9.68 -0.90
N ASP A 69 -3.58 -9.27 -0.06
CA ASP A 69 -4.95 -9.78 -0.11
C ASP A 69 -5.61 -9.23 -1.39
N VAL A 70 -6.05 -10.16 -2.25
CA VAL A 70 -6.71 -9.90 -3.53
C VAL A 70 -8.14 -10.47 -3.54
N THR A 71 -8.71 -10.74 -2.37
CA THR A 71 -10.07 -11.30 -2.21
C THR A 71 -11.14 -10.42 -2.86
N ARG A 72 -10.94 -9.09 -2.89
CA ARG A 72 -11.85 -8.16 -3.56
C ARG A 72 -12.03 -8.44 -5.06
N TYR A 73 -11.08 -9.14 -5.70
CA TYR A 73 -11.15 -9.53 -7.12
C TYR A 73 -11.81 -10.90 -7.36
N THR A 74 -12.56 -11.42 -6.39
CA THR A 74 -13.11 -12.79 -6.43
C THR A 74 -13.94 -13.09 -7.70
N SER A 75 -14.76 -12.16 -8.18
CA SER A 75 -15.55 -12.34 -9.41
C SER A 75 -14.71 -12.57 -10.65
N LEU A 76 -13.50 -11.99 -10.69
CA LEU A 76 -12.53 -12.23 -11.75
C LEU A 76 -11.74 -13.51 -11.50
N LEU A 77 -11.27 -13.73 -10.27
CA LEU A 77 -10.51 -14.91 -9.88
C LEU A 77 -11.31 -16.22 -10.06
N ALA A 78 -12.63 -16.18 -9.99
CA ALA A 78 -13.49 -17.35 -10.19
C ALA A 78 -13.62 -17.78 -11.67
N GLN A 79 -13.20 -16.93 -12.63
CA GLN A 79 -13.30 -17.23 -14.05
C GLN A 79 -12.12 -18.05 -14.54
N SER A 80 -12.35 -18.89 -15.55
CA SER A 80 -11.33 -19.74 -16.18
C SER A 80 -10.93 -19.19 -17.55
N ASN A 81 -9.77 -19.62 -18.04
CA ASN A 81 -9.22 -19.21 -19.35
C ASN A 81 -8.93 -17.70 -19.44
N LEU A 82 -8.57 -17.07 -18.31
CA LEU A 82 -8.08 -15.69 -18.30
C LEU A 82 -6.57 -15.64 -18.60
N THR A 83 -6.05 -14.42 -18.69
CA THR A 83 -4.61 -14.18 -18.85
C THR A 83 -4.04 -13.46 -17.62
N LEU A 84 -3.08 -14.07 -16.94
CA LEU A 84 -2.26 -13.40 -15.91
C LEU A 84 -1.04 -12.79 -16.60
N THR A 85 -0.81 -11.48 -16.41
CA THR A 85 0.30 -10.75 -17.02
C THR A 85 1.15 -10.06 -15.97
N VAL A 86 2.47 -10.14 -16.12
CA VAL A 86 3.46 -9.46 -15.28
C VAL A 86 4.32 -8.54 -16.14
N MET A 87 4.40 -7.27 -15.76
CA MET A 87 5.34 -6.30 -16.33
C MET A 87 6.40 -5.99 -15.29
N LEU A 88 7.66 -6.26 -15.64
CA LEU A 88 8.85 -5.80 -14.93
C LEU A 88 9.90 -5.51 -15.99
N GLU A 89 10.12 -4.24 -16.30
CA GLU A 89 11.16 -3.84 -17.23
C GLU A 89 12.53 -4.24 -16.69
N ASN A 90 13.30 -4.92 -17.51
CA ASN A 90 14.68 -5.28 -17.20
C ASN A 90 15.59 -4.85 -18.34
N VAL A 91 16.55 -3.97 -18.05
CA VAL A 91 17.56 -3.54 -19.02
C VAL A 91 18.84 -4.27 -18.68
N VAL A 92 19.32 -5.16 -19.56
CA VAL A 92 20.57 -5.90 -19.31
C VAL A 92 21.66 -5.41 -20.25
N ASN A 93 22.75 -4.87 -19.69
CA ASN A 93 23.92 -4.39 -20.43
C ASN A 93 25.18 -4.42 -19.52
N ASP A 94 26.29 -3.80 -19.96
CA ASP A 94 27.57 -3.80 -19.23
C ASP A 94 27.51 -3.05 -17.88
N VAL A 95 26.47 -2.25 -17.64
CA VAL A 95 26.22 -1.53 -16.39
C VAL A 95 25.15 -2.24 -15.55
N TYR A 96 24.05 -2.62 -16.18
CA TYR A 96 22.92 -3.30 -15.55
C TYR A 96 23.00 -4.79 -15.82
N THR A 97 23.64 -5.52 -14.92
CA THR A 97 23.96 -6.94 -15.12
C THR A 97 22.90 -7.88 -14.56
N GLY A 98 21.99 -7.36 -13.73
CA GLY A 98 21.01 -8.17 -13.01
C GLY A 98 19.90 -8.74 -13.88
N VAL A 99 19.59 -10.02 -13.67
CA VAL A 99 18.43 -10.71 -14.28
C VAL A 99 17.43 -11.08 -13.20
N TYR A 100 16.19 -10.56 -13.33
CA TYR A 100 15.11 -10.86 -12.40
C TYR A 100 14.51 -12.25 -12.64
N HIS A 101 14.37 -13.01 -11.56
CA HIS A 101 13.60 -14.24 -11.51
C HIS A 101 12.34 -14.02 -10.69
N VAL A 102 11.18 -14.14 -11.32
CA VAL A 102 9.89 -13.80 -10.72
C VAL A 102 9.01 -15.05 -10.61
N ASN A 103 8.39 -15.24 -9.46
CA ASN A 103 7.35 -16.24 -9.23
C ASN A 103 6.10 -15.57 -8.63
N VAL A 104 4.96 -15.74 -9.30
CA VAL A 104 3.64 -15.28 -8.82
C VAL A 104 2.82 -16.51 -8.44
N SER A 105 2.29 -16.52 -7.23
CA SER A 105 1.40 -17.55 -6.71
C SER A 105 0.10 -16.92 -6.20
N LEU A 106 -1.05 -17.52 -6.54
CA LEU A 106 -2.35 -17.18 -5.97
C LEU A 106 -2.75 -18.30 -4.99
N LEU A 107 -2.93 -17.92 -3.71
CA LEU A 107 -3.23 -18.83 -2.61
C LEU A 107 -4.70 -18.68 -2.22
N TYR A 108 -5.48 -19.75 -2.36
CA TYR A 108 -6.93 -19.75 -2.11
C TYR A 108 -7.24 -20.43 -0.78
N TYR A 109 -7.99 -19.74 0.07
CA TYR A 109 -8.35 -20.23 1.39
C TYR A 109 -9.87 -20.39 1.48
N ASN A 110 -10.30 -21.55 1.97
CA ASN A 110 -11.68 -21.80 2.37
C ASN A 110 -11.75 -21.83 3.90
N ASN A 111 -12.94 -21.62 4.46
CA ASN A 111 -13.14 -21.65 5.91
C ASN A 111 -13.08 -23.05 6.54
N THR A 112 -12.57 -24.07 5.81
CA THR A 112 -12.27 -25.36 6.43
C THR A 112 -10.92 -25.22 7.15
N GLY A 113 -11.00 -24.81 8.42
CA GLY A 113 -9.84 -24.45 9.22
C GLY A 113 -8.68 -25.43 9.08
N VAL A 114 -7.49 -24.89 8.82
CA VAL A 114 -6.23 -25.62 8.97
C VAL A 114 -6.23 -26.19 10.39
N ARG A 115 -6.40 -27.51 10.51
CA ARG A 115 -6.08 -28.20 11.76
C ARG A 115 -4.56 -28.12 11.87
N VAL A 116 -4.07 -27.11 12.59
CA VAL A 116 -2.73 -27.18 13.14
C VAL A 116 -2.72 -28.44 14.02
N PRO A 117 -1.88 -29.44 13.74
CA PRO A 117 -1.71 -30.55 14.66
C PRO A 117 -1.34 -29.90 15.99
N SER A 118 -2.13 -30.13 17.04
CA SER A 118 -1.72 -29.80 18.40
C SER A 118 -0.41 -30.54 18.62
N SER A 119 0.71 -29.82 18.48
CA SER A 119 2.01 -30.33 18.86
C SER A 119 1.88 -30.73 20.31
N GLY A 120 1.91 -32.05 20.55
CA GLY A 120 2.02 -32.59 21.89
C GLY A 120 3.17 -31.89 22.59
N VAL A 121 2.94 -31.58 23.86
CA VAL A 121 3.92 -31.00 24.78
C VAL A 121 5.26 -31.70 24.56
N ALA A 122 6.18 -31.01 23.88
CA ALA A 122 7.57 -31.41 23.83
C ALA A 122 8.23 -30.84 25.08
N ASP A 123 8.61 -31.75 25.96
CA ASP A 123 9.45 -31.56 27.14
C ASP A 123 10.61 -30.57 26.85
N PRO A 124 10.81 -29.51 27.65
CA PRO A 124 11.80 -28.44 27.37
C PRO A 124 13.28 -28.87 27.55
N GLN A 125 13.60 -30.16 27.41
CA GLN A 125 14.98 -30.65 27.37
C GLN A 125 15.23 -31.46 26.11
N ASN A 126 15.56 -30.78 25.00
CA ASN A 126 16.49 -31.22 23.94
C ASN A 126 16.23 -30.47 22.62
N LEU A 127 16.60 -29.20 22.55
CA LEU A 127 16.87 -28.52 21.28
C LEU A 127 18.37 -28.26 21.19
N ASN A 128 19.08 -29.23 20.59
CA ASN A 128 20.48 -29.13 20.22
C ASN A 128 20.68 -27.93 19.27
N ARG A 129 21.23 -26.85 19.82
CA ARG A 129 21.83 -25.77 19.05
C ARG A 129 23.13 -26.28 18.42
N ASN A 130 23.11 -26.59 17.13
CA ASN A 130 24.32 -26.63 16.31
C ASN A 130 24.21 -25.57 15.21
N LEU A 131 24.44 -24.31 15.59
CA LEU A 131 24.91 -23.28 14.66
C LEU A 131 26.43 -23.24 14.80
N GLY A 132 27.11 -23.89 13.86
CA GLY A 132 28.56 -23.88 13.78
C GLY A 132 29.07 -22.52 13.34
N PHE A 133 29.59 -21.74 14.28
CA PHE A 133 30.59 -20.71 14.02
C PHE A 133 31.83 -21.06 14.85
N VAL A 134 32.79 -21.72 14.21
CA VAL A 134 34.15 -21.89 14.75
C VAL A 134 34.97 -20.71 14.24
N LYS A 135 35.28 -19.76 15.11
CA LYS A 135 36.54 -19.02 15.07
C LYS A 135 37.21 -19.18 16.42
N ASN A 136 38.32 -19.91 16.42
CA ASN A 136 39.20 -20.11 17.55
C ASN A 136 39.80 -18.78 18.01
N HIS A 137 39.78 -18.51 19.31
CA HIS A 137 40.95 -18.07 20.05
C HIS A 137 40.74 -18.36 21.54
N GLU A 138 41.55 -19.28 22.05
CA GLU A 138 41.82 -19.51 23.48
C GLU A 138 42.40 -18.21 24.07
N THR A 139 42.12 -17.79 25.31
CA THR A 139 42.62 -18.44 26.54
C THR A 139 42.10 -17.72 27.81
N ALA A 140 41.85 -18.53 28.85
CA ALA A 140 42.15 -18.35 30.28
C ALA A 140 41.34 -17.42 31.21
N ASN A 141 40.68 -18.07 32.19
CA ASN A 141 40.69 -17.93 33.67
C ASN A 141 40.50 -16.53 34.31
N SER A 142 39.91 -16.31 35.49
CA SER A 142 39.15 -17.02 36.56
C SER A 142 38.92 -15.96 37.69
N ILE A 143 38.21 -16.29 38.79
CA ILE A 143 38.04 -15.55 40.10
C ILE A 143 36.76 -14.68 40.13
N THR A 144 35.66 -14.94 40.87
CA THR A 144 35.24 -15.35 42.26
C THR A 144 34.72 -14.18 43.13
N GLU A 145 33.69 -14.52 43.94
CA GLU A 145 33.06 -13.84 45.10
C GLU A 145 31.98 -12.76 44.83
N GLU A 146 30.70 -13.01 45.15
CA GLU A 146 29.98 -13.05 46.45
C GLU A 146 29.63 -11.67 47.05
N SER A 147 28.33 -11.37 47.15
CA SER A 147 27.73 -10.72 48.33
C SER A 147 26.19 -10.80 48.34
N LYS A 148 25.65 -11.25 49.48
CA LYS A 148 24.24 -11.46 49.87
C LYS A 148 23.50 -10.16 50.25
N LEU A 149 22.17 -10.15 50.08
CA LEU A 149 21.09 -9.72 51.01
C LEU A 149 19.77 -9.66 50.22
N GLY A 150 18.58 -10.10 50.62
CA GLY A 150 18.05 -10.77 51.82
C GLY A 150 16.55 -11.01 51.54
N SER A 151 16.04 -12.17 51.98
CA SER A 151 14.66 -12.63 51.74
C SER A 151 13.66 -12.03 52.72
N ALA A 152 12.43 -11.82 52.26
CA ALA A 152 11.23 -11.82 53.10
C ALA A 152 10.16 -12.68 52.42
N ASN A 153 9.83 -13.81 53.04
CA ASN A 153 8.77 -14.72 52.65
C ASN A 153 7.43 -14.19 53.19
N VAL A 154 6.39 -14.21 52.34
CA VAL A 154 4.99 -14.31 52.77
C VAL A 154 4.35 -15.39 51.92
N GLU A 155 3.99 -16.49 52.59
CA GLU A 155 3.34 -17.66 52.01
C GLU A 155 1.83 -17.50 52.22
N LEU A 156 1.04 -17.53 51.14
CA LEU A 156 -0.43 -17.68 51.21
C LEU A 156 -0.87 -18.64 50.10
N ARG A 157 -1.45 -19.74 50.58
CA ARG A 157 -1.93 -20.92 49.84
C ARG A 157 -3.01 -20.55 48.81
N SER A 158 -2.95 -21.15 47.63
CA SER A 158 -4.07 -21.23 46.69
C SER A 158 -4.49 -22.69 46.47
N GLU A 159 -5.74 -23.01 46.81
CA GLU A 159 -6.42 -24.22 46.33
C GLU A 159 -6.69 -24.10 44.81
N PRO A 160 -6.75 -25.21 44.06
CA PRO A 160 -6.99 -25.16 42.62
C PRO A 160 -8.49 -25.08 42.32
N GLU A 161 -8.95 -23.95 41.79
CA GLU A 161 -10.23 -23.88 41.09
C GLU A 161 -10.10 -24.48 39.68
N GLU A 162 -11.01 -25.39 39.40
CA GLU A 162 -11.17 -26.17 38.18
C GLU A 162 -11.56 -25.26 37.00
N PHE A 163 -10.60 -24.91 36.13
CA PHE A 163 -10.91 -24.19 34.89
C PHE A 163 -11.50 -25.13 33.84
N GLU A 164 -12.83 -25.08 33.76
CA GLU A 164 -13.69 -25.71 32.76
C GLU A 164 -13.15 -25.49 31.33
N LYS A 165 -12.87 -26.60 30.62
CA LYS A 165 -12.44 -26.59 29.21
C LYS A 165 -13.53 -26.00 28.32
N ARG A 166 -13.46 -24.70 28.02
CA ARG A 166 -14.33 -24.07 27.02
C ARG A 166 -14.05 -24.67 25.63
N PRO A 167 -15.08 -25.07 24.86
CA PRO A 167 -14.88 -25.76 23.60
C PRO A 167 -14.31 -24.82 22.53
N VAL A 168 -13.30 -25.32 21.79
CA VAL A 168 -12.63 -24.70 20.63
C VAL A 168 -13.61 -24.18 19.56
N THR A 169 -14.86 -24.63 19.59
CA THR A 169 -15.98 -24.18 18.73
C THR A 169 -16.35 -22.71 18.95
N MET A 170 -16.17 -22.15 20.16
CA MET A 170 -16.50 -20.76 20.48
C MET A 170 -15.49 -19.77 19.87
N TYR A 171 -14.20 -20.14 19.84
CA TYR A 171 -13.13 -19.35 19.22
C TYR A 171 -13.25 -19.29 17.69
N ARG A 172 -13.73 -20.36 17.03
CA ARG A 172 -13.96 -20.35 15.57
C ARG A 172 -15.09 -19.41 15.17
N LYS A 173 -16.20 -19.40 15.91
CA LYS A 173 -17.27 -18.42 15.70
C LYS A 173 -16.77 -17.00 15.95
N ALA A 174 -15.97 -16.77 16.98
CA ALA A 174 -15.40 -15.45 17.25
C ALA A 174 -14.47 -14.97 16.10
N ILE A 175 -13.60 -15.82 15.55
CA ILE A 175 -12.71 -15.45 14.43
C ILE A 175 -13.49 -15.20 13.12
N ASP A 176 -14.52 -15.99 12.83
CA ASP A 176 -15.41 -15.78 11.68
C ASP A 176 -16.26 -14.51 11.81
N ILE A 177 -16.69 -14.20 13.04
CA ILE A 177 -17.39 -12.94 13.37
C ILE A 177 -16.45 -11.75 13.22
N VAL A 178 -15.20 -11.87 13.69
CA VAL A 178 -14.14 -10.86 13.53
C VAL A 178 -13.81 -10.61 12.05
N HIS A 179 -13.67 -11.65 11.22
CA HIS A 179 -13.41 -11.48 9.79
C HIS A 179 -14.60 -10.90 9.01
N ARG A 180 -15.84 -11.31 9.33
CA ARG A 180 -17.06 -10.70 8.77
C ARG A 180 -17.29 -9.26 9.23
N GLN A 181 -16.70 -8.86 10.36
CA GLN A 181 -16.90 -7.52 10.92
C GLN A 181 -15.76 -6.56 10.56
N ILE A 182 -14.53 -7.02 10.33
CA ILE A 182 -13.44 -6.20 9.77
C ILE A 182 -13.76 -5.76 8.33
N SER A 183 -14.51 -6.55 7.56
CA SER A 183 -14.99 -6.16 6.22
C SER A 183 -16.01 -5.02 6.23
N SER A 184 -16.65 -4.74 7.38
CA SER A 184 -17.65 -3.66 7.51
C SER A 184 -17.06 -2.25 7.46
N LEU A 185 -15.74 -2.09 7.52
CA LEU A 185 -15.08 -0.78 7.41
C LEU A 185 -14.66 -0.46 5.98
N ASN A 186 -14.99 -1.28 4.97
CA ASN A 186 -14.46 -1.15 3.61
C ASN A 186 -15.60 -0.94 2.59
N PHE A 187 -15.31 -0.26 1.47
CA PHE A 187 -16.22 -0.19 0.32
C PHE A 187 -16.63 -1.59 -0.24
N TYR A 188 -16.04 -2.67 0.26
CA TYR A 188 -16.12 -4.03 -0.26
C TYR A 188 -16.55 -5.01 0.84
N GLU A 189 -17.70 -4.74 1.49
CA GLU A 189 -18.31 -5.70 2.43
C GLU A 189 -18.49 -7.08 1.78
N THR A 190 -18.85 -7.09 0.50
CA THR A 190 -18.77 -8.22 -0.42
C THR A 190 -17.90 -7.85 -1.63
N PRO A 191 -17.21 -8.82 -2.26
CA PRO A 191 -16.57 -8.61 -3.55
C PRO A 191 -17.59 -8.14 -4.60
N ALA A 192 -17.14 -7.35 -5.57
CA ALA A 192 -17.98 -6.92 -6.69
C ALA A 192 -18.36 -8.10 -7.59
N ASP A 193 -19.54 -8.05 -8.19
CA ASP A 193 -20.05 -9.09 -9.11
C ASP A 193 -19.36 -9.04 -10.48
N LEU A 194 -18.94 -7.84 -10.90
CA LEU A 194 -18.25 -7.59 -12.16
C LEU A 194 -17.10 -6.60 -11.94
N ILE A 195 -15.96 -6.88 -12.58
CA ILE A 195 -14.79 -6.00 -12.59
C ILE A 195 -14.44 -5.70 -14.04
N ILE A 196 -14.45 -4.41 -14.39
CA ILE A 196 -14.10 -3.92 -15.72
C ILE A 196 -12.77 -3.16 -15.60
N PRO A 197 -11.68 -3.64 -16.21
CA PRO A 197 -10.45 -2.85 -16.24
C PRO A 197 -10.65 -1.58 -17.05
N ILE A 198 -10.24 -0.43 -16.53
CA ILE A 198 -10.21 0.87 -17.25
C ILE A 198 -8.87 1.07 -17.97
N SER A 199 -7.91 0.21 -17.66
CA SER A 199 -6.58 0.08 -18.23
C SER A 199 -6.53 0.17 -19.77
N GLY A 200 -5.38 0.61 -20.28
CA GLY A 200 -5.02 0.56 -21.70
C GLY A 200 -4.63 -0.85 -22.16
N ILE A 201 -4.61 -1.05 -23.47
CA ILE A 201 -4.08 -2.25 -24.13
C ILE A 201 -2.72 -1.85 -24.70
N ARG A 202 -1.61 -2.16 -24.02
CA ARG A 202 -0.27 -1.78 -24.48
C ARG A 202 0.75 -2.87 -24.25
N ASP A 203 1.76 -2.88 -25.12
CA ASP A 203 2.94 -3.74 -25.05
C ASP A 203 3.90 -3.37 -23.91
N GLU A 204 3.65 -2.26 -23.19
CA GLU A 204 4.47 -1.77 -22.06
C GLU A 204 3.74 -1.90 -20.70
N GLY A 205 2.78 -2.82 -20.60
CA GLY A 205 1.88 -2.97 -19.45
C GLY A 205 0.52 -2.29 -19.68
N PHE A 206 -0.48 -2.64 -18.86
CA PHE A 206 -1.86 -2.18 -19.08
C PHE A 206 -2.14 -0.76 -18.55
N TRP A 207 -1.20 -0.11 -17.87
CA TRP A 207 -1.38 1.26 -17.36
C TRP A 207 -1.39 2.31 -18.48
N PHE A 208 -2.05 3.44 -18.20
CA PHE A 208 -1.88 4.67 -18.98
C PHE A 208 -0.61 5.39 -18.55
N ARG A 209 0.14 5.89 -19.53
CA ARG A 209 1.30 6.75 -19.31
C ARG A 209 0.89 8.20 -19.56
N ILE A 210 0.56 8.90 -18.48
CA ILE A 210 0.12 10.31 -18.48
C ILE A 210 1.35 11.20 -18.41
N GLN A 211 1.61 12.00 -19.44
CA GLN A 211 2.81 12.85 -19.54
C GLN A 211 2.66 14.24 -18.94
N SER A 212 1.43 14.76 -18.90
CA SER A 212 1.09 16.10 -18.41
C SER A 212 -0.38 16.20 -18.01
N GLU A 213 -0.77 17.33 -17.40
CA GLU A 213 -2.17 17.59 -17.01
C GLU A 213 -3.15 17.52 -18.18
N SER A 214 -2.74 17.92 -19.39
CA SER A 214 -3.59 17.86 -20.59
C SER A 214 -3.74 16.44 -21.17
N ASP A 215 -2.92 15.49 -20.72
CA ASP A 215 -2.89 14.12 -21.22
C ASP A 215 -3.86 13.23 -20.42
N VAL A 216 -5.14 13.35 -20.74
CA VAL A 216 -6.21 12.54 -20.12
C VAL A 216 -6.48 11.32 -20.97
N HIS A 217 -6.30 10.13 -20.39
CA HIS A 217 -6.65 8.86 -21.03
C HIS A 217 -8.03 8.42 -20.59
N SER A 218 -8.75 7.69 -21.43
CA SER A 218 -10.09 7.25 -21.10
C SER A 218 -10.42 5.87 -21.67
N LYS A 219 -11.47 5.26 -21.10
CA LYS A 219 -12.09 4.06 -21.62
C LYS A 219 -13.58 4.26 -21.77
N GLU A 220 -14.09 3.85 -22.93
CA GLU A 220 -15.51 3.77 -23.20
C GLU A 220 -16.06 2.43 -22.70
N LEU A 221 -17.18 2.49 -21.98
CA LEU A 221 -17.83 1.31 -21.44
C LEU A 221 -19.32 1.55 -21.24
N ARG A 222 -20.08 0.46 -21.25
CA ARG A 222 -21.51 0.44 -20.94
C ARG A 222 -21.71 -0.24 -19.60
N ILE A 223 -22.40 0.43 -18.68
CA ILE A 223 -22.70 -0.13 -17.36
C ILE A 223 -23.94 -1.04 -17.45
N PRO A 224 -23.91 -2.26 -16.87
CA PRO A 224 -25.09 -3.11 -16.78
C PRO A 224 -26.23 -2.39 -16.04
N PRO A 225 -27.47 -2.38 -16.59
CA PRO A 225 -28.58 -1.61 -16.02
C PRO A 225 -29.02 -2.08 -14.62
N SER A 226 -28.63 -3.29 -14.20
CA SER A 226 -28.89 -3.81 -12.86
C SER A 226 -27.84 -3.39 -11.82
N THR A 227 -26.86 -2.55 -12.17
CA THR A 227 -25.81 -2.12 -11.23
C THR A 227 -26.37 -1.19 -10.16
N TRP A 228 -26.25 -1.56 -8.88
CA TRP A 228 -26.71 -0.73 -7.76
C TRP A 228 -25.59 -0.05 -6.95
N LYS A 229 -24.35 -0.47 -7.15
CA LYS A 229 -23.14 0.14 -6.57
C LYS A 229 -21.99 0.10 -7.56
N ALA A 230 -21.21 1.17 -7.61
CA ALA A 230 -20.04 1.27 -8.48
C ALA A 230 -18.88 1.96 -7.75
N VAL A 231 -17.69 1.36 -7.78
CA VAL A 231 -16.47 1.91 -7.18
C VAL A 231 -15.33 1.82 -8.18
N LEU A 232 -14.66 2.94 -8.44
CA LEU A 232 -13.46 3.00 -9.27
C LEU A 232 -12.22 2.95 -8.39
N GLU A 233 -11.47 1.86 -8.46
CA GLU A 233 -10.18 1.71 -7.80
C GLU A 233 -9.06 2.19 -8.72
N VAL A 234 -8.31 3.20 -8.32
CA VAL A 234 -7.23 3.81 -9.12
C VAL A 234 -5.86 3.46 -8.53
N TYR A 235 -4.97 2.95 -9.38
CA TYR A 235 -3.56 2.70 -9.10
C TYR A 235 -2.69 3.79 -9.71
N VAL A 236 -1.64 4.21 -8.99
CA VAL A 236 -0.74 5.28 -9.47
C VAL A 236 0.71 5.03 -9.08
N SER A 237 1.63 5.37 -9.98
CA SER A 237 3.06 5.57 -9.70
C SER A 237 3.60 6.75 -10.52
N PHE A 238 4.62 7.41 -10.01
CA PHE A 238 5.15 8.68 -10.54
C PHE A 238 6.64 8.56 -10.81
N HIS A 239 7.11 9.10 -11.93
CA HIS A 239 8.43 8.75 -12.46
C HIS A 239 9.15 9.94 -13.11
N GLY A 240 10.44 9.76 -13.38
CA GLY A 240 11.30 10.78 -13.99
C GLY A 240 11.36 12.06 -13.14
N ASN A 241 11.03 13.22 -13.71
CA ASN A 241 11.08 14.48 -12.94
C ASN A 241 10.02 14.57 -11.83
N ASP A 242 9.02 13.69 -11.83
CA ASP A 242 7.99 13.61 -10.79
C ASP A 242 8.19 12.45 -9.80
N GLU A 243 9.26 11.68 -9.91
CA GLU A 243 9.60 10.63 -8.94
C GLU A 243 9.66 11.16 -7.48
N PHE A 244 10.09 12.42 -7.33
CA PHE A 244 10.17 13.12 -6.05
C PHE A 244 9.25 14.36 -6.00
N TRP A 245 8.09 14.32 -6.67
CA TRP A 245 7.18 15.46 -6.85
C TRP A 245 6.91 16.24 -5.55
N TYR A 246 6.80 15.55 -4.40
CA TYR A 246 6.59 16.14 -3.08
C TYR A 246 7.72 17.08 -2.60
N SER A 247 8.84 17.11 -3.32
CA SER A 247 10.02 17.94 -3.08
C SER A 247 10.38 18.86 -4.24
N ASN A 248 9.55 18.91 -5.29
CA ASN A 248 9.80 19.71 -6.48
C ASN A 248 9.69 21.22 -6.15
N PRO A 249 10.63 22.05 -6.64
CA PRO A 249 10.60 23.48 -6.40
C PRO A 249 9.45 24.15 -7.17
N PRO A 250 8.91 25.27 -6.67
CA PRO A 250 8.03 26.12 -7.47
C PRO A 250 8.79 26.73 -8.66
N ASP A 251 8.11 26.94 -9.79
CA ASP A 251 8.76 27.47 -11.00
C ASP A 251 9.33 28.88 -10.81
N SER A 252 8.73 29.68 -9.91
CA SER A 252 9.28 30.99 -9.54
C SER A 252 10.67 30.88 -8.91
N TYR A 253 10.91 29.85 -8.09
CA TYR A 253 12.22 29.59 -7.51
C TYR A 253 13.23 29.17 -8.58
N ILE A 254 12.82 28.32 -9.52
CA ILE A 254 13.66 27.88 -10.66
C ILE A 254 14.09 29.10 -11.49
N ARG A 255 13.13 29.94 -11.90
CA ARG A 255 13.39 31.15 -12.69
C ARG A 255 14.28 32.15 -11.96
N MET A 256 14.00 32.42 -10.67
CA MET A 256 14.75 33.39 -9.88
C MET A 256 16.21 32.98 -9.66
N ASN A 257 16.51 31.67 -9.70
CA ASN A 257 17.86 31.13 -9.50
C ASN A 257 18.50 30.59 -10.78
N ASN A 258 17.88 30.81 -11.96
CA ASN A 258 18.36 30.32 -13.25
C ASN A 258 18.73 28.82 -13.28
N LEU A 259 17.90 27.98 -12.65
CA LEU A 259 18.16 26.53 -12.58
C LEU A 259 17.71 25.84 -13.87
N THR A 260 18.54 24.93 -14.41
CA THR A 260 18.28 24.17 -15.64
C THR A 260 17.60 22.81 -15.40
N THR A 261 16.87 22.68 -14.29
CA THR A 261 16.21 21.42 -13.92
C THR A 261 14.89 21.22 -14.64
N GLY A 262 14.59 19.98 -15.04
CA GLY A 262 13.27 19.58 -15.53
C GLY A 262 12.24 19.34 -14.43
N ARG A 263 12.62 19.45 -13.15
CA ARG A 263 11.72 19.36 -12.00
C ARG A 263 11.06 20.70 -11.75
N GLY A 264 9.76 20.72 -11.50
CA GLY A 264 9.01 21.97 -11.30
C GLY A 264 7.57 21.75 -10.87
N HIS A 265 6.74 22.77 -11.08
CA HIS A 265 5.32 22.83 -10.74
C HIS A 265 5.04 22.66 -9.23
N GLY A 266 6.04 22.90 -8.38
CA GLY A 266 5.91 22.75 -6.94
C GLY A 266 5.56 21.33 -6.49
N ALA A 267 5.10 21.20 -5.24
CA ALA A 267 4.89 19.92 -4.57
C ALA A 267 3.40 19.54 -4.43
N TYR A 268 2.61 19.85 -5.44
CA TYR A 268 1.19 19.51 -5.54
C TYR A 268 0.94 18.65 -6.79
N ARG A 269 0.27 17.52 -6.61
CA ARG A 269 -0.23 16.66 -7.69
C ARG A 269 -1.58 16.12 -7.26
N GLU A 270 -2.53 16.04 -8.18
CA GLU A 270 -3.86 15.53 -7.92
C GLU A 270 -4.24 14.55 -9.03
N VAL A 271 -4.37 13.28 -8.68
CA VAL A 271 -4.89 12.26 -9.60
C VAL A 271 -6.41 12.38 -9.58
N PHE A 272 -7.02 12.49 -10.75
CA PHE A 272 -8.46 12.67 -10.87
C PHE A 272 -9.07 11.69 -11.86
N ALA A 273 -10.35 11.40 -11.63
CA ALA A 273 -11.19 10.64 -12.53
C ALA A 273 -12.36 11.49 -13.03
N THR A 274 -12.79 11.25 -14.27
CA THR A 274 -13.96 11.90 -14.87
C THR A 274 -14.94 10.86 -15.41
N ILE A 275 -16.23 11.23 -15.44
CA ILE A 275 -17.30 10.53 -16.14
C ILE A 275 -17.85 11.50 -17.18
N ASP A 276 -17.78 11.15 -18.46
CA ASP A 276 -18.23 11.99 -19.59
C ASP A 276 -17.69 13.42 -19.52
N GLY A 277 -16.40 13.55 -19.15
CA GLY A 277 -15.70 14.82 -18.98
C GLY A 277 -16.00 15.57 -17.67
N SER A 278 -16.97 15.12 -16.87
CA SER A 278 -17.30 15.71 -15.56
C SER A 278 -16.49 15.07 -14.44
N SER A 279 -16.02 15.86 -13.47
CA SER A 279 -15.22 15.35 -12.34
C SER A 279 -16.01 14.36 -11.48
N ALA A 280 -15.44 13.16 -11.28
CA ALA A 280 -16.05 12.08 -10.52
C ALA A 280 -15.35 11.80 -9.18
N GLY A 281 -14.06 12.12 -9.08
CA GLY A 281 -13.28 11.96 -7.84
C GLY A 281 -11.83 12.38 -8.03
N SER A 282 -11.12 12.64 -6.94
CA SER A 282 -9.70 12.94 -6.99
C SER A 282 -8.97 12.58 -5.69
N VAL A 283 -7.64 12.55 -5.76
CA VAL A 283 -6.79 12.29 -4.59
C VAL A 283 -5.41 12.91 -4.77
N ILE A 284 -4.85 13.43 -3.67
CA ILE A 284 -3.41 13.71 -3.59
C ILE A 284 -2.73 12.39 -3.19
N PRO A 285 -1.92 11.76 -4.04
CA PRO A 285 -1.34 10.45 -3.73
C PRO A 285 -0.44 10.50 -2.49
N PHE A 286 -0.36 9.37 -1.79
CA PHE A 286 0.64 9.11 -0.77
C PHE A 286 2.05 9.17 -1.41
N PRO A 287 3.01 9.91 -0.83
CA PRO A 287 4.35 10.07 -1.39
C PRO A 287 5.21 8.83 -1.10
N VAL A 288 4.96 7.74 -1.84
CA VAL A 288 5.82 6.54 -1.84
C VAL A 288 7.24 6.97 -2.22
N ILE A 289 8.23 6.48 -1.46
CA ILE A 289 9.65 6.65 -1.77
C ILE A 289 10.13 5.32 -2.33
N PHE A 290 10.68 5.28 -3.54
CA PHE A 290 11.22 4.04 -4.10
C PHE A 290 12.54 3.63 -3.44
N THR A 291 12.98 2.39 -3.63
CA THR A 291 14.10 1.79 -2.90
C THR A 291 15.47 2.37 -3.25
N GLY A 292 15.58 3.18 -4.31
CA GLY A 292 16.76 4.01 -4.60
C GLY A 292 16.61 5.48 -4.17
N GLY A 293 15.44 5.87 -3.68
CA GLY A 293 15.04 7.26 -3.53
C GLY A 293 15.63 7.98 -2.32
N ILE A 294 15.97 9.26 -2.48
CA ILE A 294 16.51 10.18 -1.46
C ILE A 294 17.89 9.77 -0.92
N ASN A 295 17.99 8.62 -0.27
CA ASN A 295 19.22 7.99 0.17
C ASN A 295 19.02 6.46 0.10
N PRO A 296 19.66 5.75 -0.84
CA PRO A 296 19.43 4.32 -1.08
C PRO A 296 19.76 3.46 0.16
N LEU A 297 20.69 3.89 1.01
CA LEU A 297 21.10 3.16 2.21
C LEU A 297 19.98 3.04 3.26
N PHE A 298 18.90 3.82 3.15
CA PHE A 298 17.77 3.77 4.08
C PHE A 298 16.91 2.52 3.88
N TRP A 299 16.95 1.92 2.70
CA TRP A 299 15.94 0.97 2.24
C TRP A 299 16.39 -0.48 2.35
N GLU A 300 17.48 -0.73 3.11
CA GLU A 300 18.04 -2.05 3.38
C GLU A 300 18.14 -2.34 4.90
N PRO A 301 17.55 -3.43 5.42
CA PRO A 301 16.54 -4.30 4.80
C PRO A 301 15.10 -3.77 4.92
N ILE A 302 14.89 -2.57 5.49
CA ILE A 302 13.55 -1.99 5.69
C ILE A 302 13.21 -1.05 4.54
N VAL A 303 12.33 -1.46 3.65
CA VAL A 303 11.88 -0.60 2.55
C VAL A 303 10.92 0.50 2.99
N ALA A 304 10.79 1.53 2.16
CA ALA A 304 9.88 2.63 2.44
C ALA A 304 8.42 2.15 2.52
N ILE A 305 7.61 2.85 3.34
CA ILE A 305 6.16 2.60 3.42
C ILE A 305 5.54 2.64 2.01
N GLY A 306 4.86 1.57 1.62
CA GLY A 306 4.16 1.46 0.34
C GLY A 306 5.04 1.05 -0.86
N ALA A 307 6.37 1.00 -0.76
CA ALA A 307 7.23 0.69 -1.91
C ALA A 307 6.99 -0.72 -2.46
N PHE A 308 6.81 -1.71 -1.58
CA PHE A 308 6.55 -3.10 -1.98
C PHE A 308 5.07 -3.42 -2.21
N SER A 309 4.16 -2.52 -1.88
CA SER A 309 2.73 -2.64 -2.18
C SER A 309 2.16 -1.24 -2.29
N LEU A 310 2.20 -0.69 -3.49
CA LEU A 310 1.77 0.69 -3.72
C LEU A 310 0.28 0.82 -3.40
N PRO A 311 -0.15 1.94 -2.77
CA PRO A 311 -1.56 2.17 -2.48
C PRO A 311 -2.41 2.30 -3.74
N SER A 312 -3.65 1.80 -3.67
CA SER A 312 -4.74 2.17 -4.59
C SER A 312 -5.75 3.10 -3.89
N TYR A 313 -6.58 3.78 -4.68
CA TYR A 313 -7.51 4.80 -4.21
C TYR A 313 -8.91 4.54 -4.76
N ASP A 314 -9.91 4.41 -3.88
CA ASP A 314 -11.29 4.13 -4.27
C ASP A 314 -12.09 5.44 -4.44
N PHE A 315 -12.78 5.59 -5.56
CA PHE A 315 -13.78 6.63 -5.82
C PHE A 315 -15.17 6.00 -5.92
N ASP A 316 -16.10 6.44 -5.08
CA ASP A 316 -17.48 5.93 -5.10
C ASP A 316 -18.26 6.60 -6.22
N LEU A 317 -18.57 5.83 -7.26
CA LEU A 317 -19.31 6.28 -8.43
C LEU A 317 -20.81 5.99 -8.31
N THR A 318 -21.26 5.38 -7.20
CA THR A 318 -22.68 5.07 -6.95
C THR A 318 -23.59 6.28 -7.13
N PRO A 319 -23.24 7.50 -6.69
CA PRO A 319 -24.06 8.70 -6.92
C PRO A 319 -24.27 9.07 -8.40
N PHE A 320 -23.46 8.54 -9.32
CA PHE A 320 -23.52 8.79 -10.75
C PHE A 320 -24.35 7.74 -11.52
N LEU A 321 -24.86 6.70 -10.85
CA LEU A 321 -25.62 5.64 -11.53
C LEU A 321 -26.87 6.16 -12.25
N GLY A 322 -27.50 7.23 -11.76
CA GLY A 322 -28.61 7.88 -12.48
C GLY A 322 -28.24 8.42 -13.86
N LEU A 323 -26.96 8.75 -14.08
CA LEU A 323 -26.42 9.15 -15.38
C LEU A 323 -25.90 7.96 -16.18
N LEU A 324 -25.34 6.95 -15.51
CA LEU A 324 -24.62 5.84 -16.13
C LEU A 324 -25.52 4.66 -16.57
N LEU A 325 -26.75 4.57 -16.06
CA LEU A 325 -27.67 3.46 -16.34
C LEU A 325 -28.69 3.78 -17.45
N ASP A 326 -28.33 4.68 -18.37
CA ASP A 326 -29.20 5.07 -19.49
C ASP A 326 -29.12 4.12 -20.71
N GLY A 327 -28.28 3.08 -20.60
CA GLY A 327 -28.06 2.08 -21.64
C GLY A 327 -27.13 2.56 -22.76
N LYS A 328 -26.49 3.73 -22.65
CA LYS A 328 -25.50 4.23 -23.59
C LYS A 328 -24.08 3.87 -23.13
N THR A 329 -23.13 4.20 -24.01
CA THR A 329 -21.71 4.14 -23.70
C THR A 329 -21.31 5.42 -22.97
N HIS A 330 -20.57 5.28 -21.89
CA HIS A 330 -19.99 6.38 -21.11
C HIS A 330 -18.47 6.32 -21.15
N THR A 331 -17.84 7.46 -20.96
CA THR A 331 -16.38 7.61 -20.94
C THR A 331 -15.91 7.78 -19.50
N VAL A 332 -15.04 6.89 -19.03
CA VAL A 332 -14.32 7.05 -17.77
C VAL A 332 -12.91 7.56 -18.09
N GLY A 333 -12.59 8.78 -17.68
CA GLY A 333 -11.30 9.43 -17.90
C GLY A 333 -10.41 9.44 -16.65
N LEU A 334 -9.10 9.41 -16.84
CA LEU A 334 -8.06 9.44 -15.81
C LEU A 334 -6.99 10.47 -16.18
N GLY A 335 -6.60 11.31 -15.23
CA GLY A 335 -5.62 12.38 -15.42
C GLY A 335 -4.84 12.71 -14.14
N VAL A 336 -3.79 13.51 -14.27
CA VAL A 336 -2.99 14.01 -13.14
C VAL A 336 -2.72 15.50 -13.28
N ALA A 337 -3.32 16.31 -12.40
CA ALA A 337 -3.14 17.76 -12.38
C ALA A 337 -1.72 18.15 -11.96
N ASP A 338 -1.21 19.22 -12.55
CA ASP A 338 0.16 19.74 -12.39
C ASP A 338 1.28 18.73 -12.70
N SER A 339 0.99 17.59 -13.35
CA SER A 339 1.98 16.56 -13.64
C SER A 339 3.02 16.99 -14.68
N ILE A 340 4.23 16.44 -14.52
CA ILE A 340 5.33 16.55 -15.49
C ILE A 340 6.01 15.20 -15.67
N SER A 341 6.78 15.06 -16.75
CA SER A 341 7.53 13.84 -17.10
C SER A 341 6.60 12.69 -17.45
N PHE A 342 6.20 11.86 -16.49
CA PHE A 342 5.13 10.88 -16.68
C PHE A 342 4.66 10.24 -15.37
N TRP A 343 3.42 9.79 -15.39
CA TRP A 343 2.74 9.03 -14.35
C TRP A 343 2.13 7.78 -14.96
N LEU A 344 2.26 6.64 -14.28
CA LEU A 344 1.59 5.41 -14.68
C LEU A 344 0.32 5.25 -13.86
N VAL A 345 -0.83 5.37 -14.51
CA VAL A 345 -2.15 5.34 -13.88
C VAL A 345 -2.97 4.21 -14.48
N ASP A 346 -3.63 3.44 -13.63
CA ASP A 346 -4.52 2.36 -14.03
C ASP A 346 -5.76 2.37 -13.13
N ALA A 347 -6.85 1.74 -13.53
CA ALA A 347 -8.00 1.58 -12.67
C ALA A 347 -8.84 0.34 -12.97
N ASN A 348 -9.53 -0.14 -11.92
CA ASN A 348 -10.53 -1.20 -11.99
C ASN A 348 -11.88 -0.64 -11.58
N LEU A 349 -12.90 -0.81 -12.43
CA LEU A 349 -14.27 -0.47 -12.10
C LEU A 349 -14.97 -1.70 -11.52
N HIS A 350 -15.29 -1.62 -10.23
CA HIS A 350 -15.97 -2.64 -9.45
C HIS A 350 -17.47 -2.36 -9.42
N LEU A 351 -18.28 -3.30 -9.88
CA LEU A 351 -19.74 -3.17 -10.00
C LEU A 351 -20.46 -4.26 -9.21
N TRP A 352 -21.44 -3.86 -8.40
CA TRP A 352 -22.37 -4.78 -7.74
C TRP A 352 -23.71 -4.74 -8.45
N LEU A 353 -24.22 -5.91 -8.79
CA LEU A 353 -25.42 -6.10 -9.60
C LEU A 353 -26.59 -6.56 -8.73
N ASP A 354 -27.78 -6.10 -9.06
CA ASP A 354 -29.03 -6.60 -8.49
C ASP A 354 -29.41 -7.88 -9.22
N HIS A 355 -29.19 -9.03 -8.59
CA HIS A 355 -29.52 -10.34 -9.17
C HIS A 355 -31.03 -10.61 -9.23
N GLY A 356 -31.84 -9.82 -8.50
CA GLY A 356 -33.29 -9.94 -8.47
C GLY A 356 -34.02 -9.09 -9.51
N SER A 357 -33.31 -8.20 -10.21
CA SER A 357 -33.89 -7.33 -11.23
C SER A 357 -33.00 -7.21 -12.46
N SER A 358 -33.60 -7.13 -13.65
CA SER A 358 -32.85 -6.87 -14.88
C SER A 358 -32.40 -5.40 -15.02
N ALA A 359 -32.96 -4.49 -14.23
CA ALA A 359 -32.59 -3.07 -14.18
C ALA A 359 -32.92 -2.45 -12.82
N VAL A 360 -32.14 -1.46 -12.39
CA VAL A 360 -32.43 -0.63 -11.21
C VAL A 360 -32.79 0.79 -11.65
N LEU A 361 -33.61 1.48 -10.87
CA LEU A 361 -33.90 2.90 -11.09
C LEU A 361 -32.90 3.73 -10.29
N ALA A 362 -32.31 4.75 -10.90
CA ALA A 362 -31.37 5.64 -10.23
C ALA A 362 -31.52 7.09 -10.70
N GLU A 363 -31.20 8.05 -9.84
CA GLU A 363 -31.20 9.48 -10.16
C GLU A 363 -30.06 10.20 -9.43
N THR A 364 -29.48 11.21 -10.07
CA THR A 364 -28.45 12.07 -9.48
C THR A 364 -29.09 13.40 -9.09
N ILE A 365 -29.01 13.76 -7.80
CA ILE A 365 -29.75 14.92 -7.25
C ILE A 365 -28.93 16.22 -7.32
N GLU A 366 -27.67 16.20 -6.87
CA GLU A 366 -26.86 17.42 -6.77
C GLU A 366 -25.34 17.12 -6.77
N ALA A 367 -24.58 17.91 -7.54
CA ALA A 367 -23.11 17.94 -7.52
C ALA A 367 -22.64 19.39 -7.27
N LYS A 368 -21.86 19.62 -6.20
CA LYS A 368 -21.38 20.96 -5.80
C LYS A 368 -19.85 21.05 -5.81
N ARG A 369 -19.30 22.27 -6.01
CA ARG A 369 -17.84 22.60 -5.93
C ARG A 369 -17.33 22.67 -4.48
N LYS A 370 -17.47 21.54 -3.79
CA LYS A 370 -16.75 20.95 -2.67
C LYS A 370 -17.12 19.49 -2.85
N ILE A 371 -16.20 18.61 -3.25
CA ILE A 371 -16.51 17.29 -3.84
C ILE A 371 -17.57 16.59 -2.98
N GLN A 372 -18.82 16.68 -3.42
CA GLN A 372 -20.00 16.19 -2.74
C GLN A 372 -20.97 15.76 -3.83
N PHE A 373 -21.35 14.50 -3.76
CA PHE A 373 -22.26 13.87 -4.71
C PHE A 373 -23.37 13.16 -3.95
N VAL A 374 -24.59 13.29 -4.47
CA VAL A 374 -25.77 12.64 -3.91
C VAL A 374 -26.54 11.97 -5.04
N GLY A 375 -26.80 10.67 -4.88
CA GLY A 375 -27.64 9.91 -5.81
C GLY A 375 -28.41 8.82 -5.08
N TRP A 376 -29.57 8.43 -5.63
CA TRP A 376 -30.38 7.34 -5.11
C TRP A 376 -30.49 6.20 -6.11
N VAL A 377 -30.65 4.98 -5.59
CA VAL A 377 -30.86 3.74 -6.35
C VAL A 377 -31.99 2.95 -5.71
N ASN A 378 -32.90 2.41 -6.52
CA ASN A 378 -33.96 1.48 -6.13
C ASN A 378 -33.65 0.09 -6.71
N SER A 379 -33.38 -0.85 -5.81
CA SER A 379 -33.07 -2.25 -6.11
C SER A 379 -33.94 -3.19 -5.28
N THR A 380 -33.89 -4.49 -5.54
CA THR A 380 -34.56 -5.51 -4.72
C THR A 380 -34.06 -5.54 -3.27
N THR A 381 -32.88 -4.97 -3.00
CA THR A 381 -32.33 -4.80 -1.65
C THR A 381 -32.87 -3.56 -0.92
N GLY A 382 -33.62 -2.70 -1.63
CA GLY A 382 -34.27 -1.51 -1.11
C GLY A 382 -33.92 -0.22 -1.86
N ASN A 383 -34.57 0.86 -1.42
CA ASN A 383 -34.35 2.23 -1.91
C ASN A 383 -33.30 2.92 -1.04
N LEU A 384 -32.15 3.24 -1.63
CA LEU A 384 -30.96 3.74 -0.95
C LEU A 384 -30.49 5.05 -1.57
N THR A 385 -30.16 6.03 -0.75
CA THR A 385 -29.53 7.29 -1.15
C THR A 385 -28.11 7.33 -0.61
N THR A 386 -27.13 7.49 -1.51
CA THR A 386 -25.71 7.59 -1.16
C THR A 386 -25.26 9.04 -1.20
N HIS A 387 -24.72 9.52 -0.09
CA HIS A 387 -24.03 10.80 0.03
C HIS A 387 -22.53 10.54 0.13
N PHE A 388 -21.78 10.96 -0.89
CA PHE A 388 -20.33 10.93 -0.88
C PHE A 388 -19.80 12.35 -0.67
N SER A 389 -18.84 12.52 0.25
CA SER A 389 -18.10 13.77 0.39
C SER A 389 -16.62 13.53 0.63
N GLN A 390 -15.78 14.31 -0.05
CA GLN A 390 -14.35 14.26 0.10
C GLN A 390 -13.78 15.66 0.36
N GLN A 391 -12.83 15.72 1.30
CA GLN A 391 -12.08 16.94 1.60
C GLN A 391 -10.61 16.59 1.81
N PHE A 392 -9.72 17.33 1.16
CA PHE A 392 -8.29 17.26 1.41
C PHE A 392 -7.71 18.62 1.82
N LYS A 393 -6.58 18.56 2.53
CA LYS A 393 -5.78 19.73 2.91
C LYS A 393 -4.31 19.38 2.76
N LEU A 394 -3.63 20.05 1.84
CA LEU A 394 -2.18 20.03 1.72
C LEU A 394 -1.57 21.21 2.47
N LYS A 395 -0.50 20.95 3.21
CA LYS A 395 0.49 21.96 3.60
C LYS A 395 1.84 21.48 3.12
N ASN A 396 2.56 22.32 2.41
CA ASN A 396 3.93 22.05 1.97
C ASN A 396 4.83 23.24 2.31
N SER A 397 6.07 22.97 2.69
CA SER A 397 7.12 23.95 2.85
C SER A 397 8.44 23.35 2.38
N ILE A 398 9.11 24.04 1.46
CA ILE A 398 10.46 23.72 1.02
C ILE A 398 11.35 24.90 1.42
N ARG A 399 12.47 24.61 2.06
CA ARG A 399 13.47 25.60 2.48
C ARG A 399 14.83 25.21 1.94
N PHE A 400 15.47 26.15 1.27
CA PHE A 400 16.87 26.06 0.87
C PHE A 400 17.68 27.03 1.72
N GLN A 401 18.81 26.59 2.24
CA GLN A 401 19.76 27.40 3.00
C GLN A 401 21.18 27.10 2.52
N LYS A 402 22.14 27.90 2.97
CA LYS A 402 23.57 27.71 2.65
C LYS A 402 23.81 27.54 1.15
N ASN A 403 23.23 28.45 0.35
CA ASN A 403 23.30 28.41 -1.10
C ASN A 403 22.83 27.08 -1.74
N GLY A 404 21.78 26.47 -1.18
CA GLY A 404 21.18 25.24 -1.69
C GLY A 404 21.78 23.94 -1.13
N THR A 405 22.92 24.01 -0.44
CA THR A 405 23.56 22.82 0.17
C THR A 405 22.75 22.24 1.33
N TYR A 406 21.83 23.00 1.92
CA TYR A 406 20.86 22.50 2.87
C TYR A 406 19.45 22.64 2.31
N LYS A 407 18.73 21.52 2.21
CA LYS A 407 17.33 21.48 1.78
C LYS A 407 16.48 20.78 2.86
N SER A 408 15.38 21.42 3.24
CA SER A 408 14.37 20.85 4.12
C SER A 408 13.00 20.91 3.45
N VAL A 409 12.31 19.78 3.39
CA VAL A 409 10.96 19.62 2.89
C VAL A 409 10.09 19.17 4.05
N LYS A 410 8.95 19.83 4.24
CA LYS A 410 7.89 19.42 5.17
C LYS A 410 6.58 19.43 4.42
N GLN A 411 6.02 18.25 4.19
CA GLN A 411 4.72 18.08 3.59
C GLN A 411 3.78 17.42 4.60
N LYS A 412 2.52 17.83 4.60
CA LYS A 412 1.47 17.21 5.38
C LYS A 412 0.18 17.26 4.59
N VAL A 413 -0.29 16.10 4.20
CA VAL A 413 -1.62 15.96 3.62
C VAL A 413 -2.56 15.37 4.67
N LYS A 414 -3.79 15.84 4.66
CA LYS A 414 -4.90 15.27 5.41
C LYS A 414 -6.06 15.08 4.46
N THR A 415 -6.67 13.90 4.47
CA THR A 415 -7.89 13.63 3.72
C THR A 415 -8.97 13.15 4.68
N THR A 416 -10.21 13.56 4.42
CA THR A 416 -11.42 13.01 5.04
C THR A 416 -12.34 12.60 3.91
N THR A 417 -12.72 11.33 3.88
CA THR A 417 -13.77 10.81 3.01
C THR A 417 -14.92 10.36 3.89
N GLU A 418 -16.12 10.75 3.53
CA GLU A 418 -17.35 10.41 4.24
C GLU A 418 -18.34 9.82 3.24
N VAL A 419 -18.88 8.66 3.58
CA VAL A 419 -19.91 7.96 2.81
C VAL A 419 -21.06 7.70 3.74
N MET A 420 -22.25 8.20 3.40
CA MET A 420 -23.48 7.95 4.14
C MET A 420 -24.50 7.31 3.21
N ILE A 421 -25.08 6.20 3.64
CA ILE A 421 -26.20 5.55 2.95
C ILE A 421 -27.45 5.70 3.82
N VAL A 422 -28.51 6.22 3.21
CA VAL A 422 -29.78 6.54 3.87
C VAL A 422 -30.90 5.79 3.17
N SER A 423 -31.86 5.26 3.94
CA SER A 423 -33.07 4.62 3.39
C SER A 423 -34.03 5.66 2.80
N HIS A 424 -35.00 5.21 2.01
CA HIS A 424 -36.11 6.08 1.55
C HIS A 424 -36.91 6.75 2.68
N THR A 425 -36.94 6.17 3.89
CA THR A 425 -37.60 6.77 5.06
C THR A 425 -36.76 7.84 5.75
N GLY A 426 -35.56 8.13 5.22
CA GLY A 426 -34.60 9.07 5.82
C GLY A 426 -33.78 8.48 6.95
N SER A 427 -33.84 7.16 7.18
CA SER A 427 -33.09 6.49 8.24
C SER A 427 -31.67 6.20 7.79
N LEU A 428 -30.67 6.54 8.62
CA LEU A 428 -29.27 6.23 8.34
C LEU A 428 -29.05 4.71 8.39
N ILE A 429 -28.57 4.13 7.29
CA ILE A 429 -28.23 2.70 7.22
C ILE A 429 -26.77 2.49 7.62
N THR A 430 -25.87 3.26 7.00
CA THR A 430 -24.44 3.16 7.27
C THR A 430 -23.76 4.50 7.07
N ARG A 431 -22.70 4.74 7.85
CA ARG A 431 -21.89 5.96 7.77
C ARG A 431 -20.44 5.60 7.99
N ALA A 432 -19.68 5.55 6.91
CA ALA A 432 -18.26 5.31 6.93
C ALA A 432 -17.49 6.64 6.83
N ILE A 433 -16.51 6.83 7.71
CA ILE A 433 -15.60 7.98 7.69
C ILE A 433 -14.17 7.47 7.66
N PHE A 434 -13.40 7.91 6.68
CA PHE A 434 -12.00 7.60 6.52
C PHE A 434 -11.18 8.88 6.65
N LYS A 435 -10.27 8.90 7.60
CA LYS A 435 -9.34 10.01 7.81
C LYS A 435 -7.92 9.51 7.61
N ARG A 436 -7.24 10.01 6.57
CA ARG A 436 -5.82 9.72 6.33
C ARG A 436 -4.97 10.95 6.60
N LYS A 437 -3.78 10.74 7.14
CA LYS A 437 -2.74 11.76 7.27
C LYS A 437 -1.41 11.14 6.90
N TYR A 438 -0.68 11.81 6.03
CA TYR A 438 0.66 11.37 5.65
C TYR A 438 1.63 12.55 5.77
N PRO A 439 2.19 12.79 6.97
CA PRO A 439 3.28 13.74 7.15
C PRO A 439 4.57 13.18 6.57
N LEU A 440 5.31 14.04 5.89
CA LEU A 440 6.63 13.76 5.32
C LEU A 440 7.58 14.91 5.69
N THR A 441 8.73 14.57 6.24
CA THR A 441 9.86 15.47 6.44
C THR A 441 11.09 14.87 5.77
N VAL A 442 11.75 15.65 4.92
CA VAL A 442 13.02 15.27 4.30
C VAL A 442 14.01 16.40 4.56
N ILE A 443 15.16 16.07 5.12
CA ILE A 443 16.26 17.00 5.36
C ILE A 443 17.49 16.41 4.69
N THR A 444 18.14 17.22 3.87
CA THR A 444 19.37 16.86 3.17
C THR A 444 20.38 17.99 3.35
N SER A 445 21.61 17.63 3.66
CA SER A 445 22.73 18.55 3.77
C SER A 445 23.92 17.97 3.03
N THR A 446 24.47 18.75 2.10
CA THR A 446 25.66 18.40 1.34
C THR A 446 26.86 19.18 1.87
N LEU A 447 27.96 18.48 2.14
CA LEU A 447 29.22 19.04 2.60
C LEU A 447 30.34 18.61 1.65
N PRO A 448 31.40 19.43 1.46
CA PRO A 448 32.59 18.99 0.72
C PRO A 448 33.17 17.71 1.32
N GLY A 449 33.58 16.79 0.46
CA GLY A 449 34.25 15.55 0.87
C GLY A 449 35.74 15.77 1.13
N SER A 450 36.39 14.78 1.76
CA SER A 450 37.82 14.81 2.07
C SER A 450 38.70 14.59 0.84
N GLU A 451 38.18 13.90 -0.18
CA GLU A 451 38.87 13.63 -1.44
C GLU A 451 38.40 14.56 -2.54
N LYS A 452 39.23 14.71 -3.58
CA LYS A 452 38.88 15.49 -4.77
C LYS A 452 37.60 14.94 -5.41
N ASP A 453 36.71 15.85 -5.81
CA ASP A 453 35.45 15.55 -6.51
C ASP A 453 34.50 14.66 -5.70
N THR A 454 34.64 14.65 -4.37
CA THR A 454 33.73 13.95 -3.45
C THR A 454 32.91 14.92 -2.62
N TYR A 455 31.71 14.50 -2.20
CA TYR A 455 30.88 15.20 -1.23
C TYR A 455 30.26 14.23 -0.23
N SER A 456 29.99 14.72 0.98
CA SER A 456 29.23 14.00 1.99
C SER A 456 27.79 14.49 2.01
N MET A 457 26.84 13.58 1.87
CA MET A 457 25.41 13.86 1.94
C MET A 457 24.83 13.28 3.23
N ILE A 458 24.43 14.16 4.14
CA ILE A 458 23.75 13.83 5.39
C ILE A 458 22.25 13.97 5.16
N THR A 459 21.51 12.91 5.47
CA THR A 459 20.07 12.82 5.19
C THR A 459 19.30 12.40 6.43
N SER A 460 18.13 12.99 6.62
CA SER A 460 17.12 12.54 7.57
C SER A 460 15.75 12.56 6.91
N VAL A 461 15.02 11.45 7.01
CA VAL A 461 13.67 11.29 6.50
C VAL A 461 12.76 10.81 7.63
N SER A 462 11.59 11.44 7.76
CA SER A 462 10.51 10.96 8.60
C SER A 462 9.24 10.94 7.76
N HIS A 463 8.63 9.77 7.59
CA HIS A 463 7.42 9.60 6.80
C HIS A 463 6.47 8.69 7.56
N ALA A 464 5.18 9.06 7.62
CA ALA A 464 4.15 8.21 8.20
C ALA A 464 2.90 8.09 7.33
N LEU A 465 2.17 6.99 7.50
CA LEU A 465 0.78 6.79 7.12
C LEU A 465 -0.04 6.63 8.42
N GLN A 466 -0.98 7.54 8.65
CA GLN A 466 -1.92 7.46 9.76
C GLN A 466 -3.33 7.38 9.20
N GLU A 467 -4.06 6.33 9.54
CA GLU A 467 -5.43 6.12 9.11
C GLU A 467 -6.33 5.93 10.32
N LYS A 468 -7.52 6.53 10.26
CA LYS A 468 -8.63 6.23 11.15
C LYS A 468 -9.85 5.96 10.30
N SER A 469 -10.48 4.82 10.50
CA SER A 469 -11.76 4.47 9.92
C SER A 469 -12.79 4.36 11.02
N SER A 470 -14.03 4.74 10.72
CA SER A 470 -15.17 4.47 11.57
C SER A 470 -16.38 4.18 10.71
N ASN A 471 -17.09 3.09 10.97
CA ASN A 471 -18.38 2.79 10.36
C ASN A 471 -19.40 2.36 11.41
N GLY A 472 -20.41 3.19 11.65
CA GLY A 472 -21.40 2.95 12.70
C GLY A 472 -20.75 2.80 14.08
N GLY A 473 -20.89 1.63 14.70
CA GLY A 473 -20.27 1.30 15.98
C GLY A 473 -18.79 0.90 15.88
N PHE A 474 -18.31 0.57 14.67
CA PHE A 474 -16.97 0.04 14.47
C PHE A 474 -15.95 1.15 14.23
N SER A 475 -14.75 1.02 14.80
CA SER A 475 -13.62 1.89 14.54
C SER A 475 -12.30 1.14 14.42
N GLY A 476 -11.46 1.61 13.52
CA GLY A 476 -10.12 1.09 13.28
C GLY A 476 -9.11 2.21 13.15
N SER A 477 -7.86 1.91 13.50
CA SER A 477 -6.75 2.83 13.29
C SER A 477 -5.50 2.10 12.87
N VAL A 478 -4.76 2.71 11.94
CA VAL A 478 -3.45 2.28 11.50
C VAL A 478 -2.48 3.43 11.73
N TYR A 479 -1.34 3.14 12.33
CA TYR A 479 -0.21 4.04 12.41
C TYR A 479 1.02 3.31 11.88
N ASN A 480 1.62 3.84 10.83
CA ASN A 480 2.87 3.35 10.28
C ASN A 480 3.80 4.54 10.16
N ILE A 481 4.89 4.57 10.91
CA ILE A 481 5.91 5.63 10.87
C ILE A 481 7.27 5.03 10.60
N GLN A 482 8.05 5.72 9.78
CA GLN A 482 9.41 5.37 9.45
C GLN A 482 10.30 6.59 9.60
N ASP A 483 11.32 6.44 10.43
CA ASP A 483 12.34 7.46 10.68
C ASP A 483 13.70 6.89 10.25
N SER A 484 14.34 7.57 9.31
CA SER A 484 15.61 7.20 8.73
C SER A 484 16.62 8.34 8.86
N THR A 485 17.86 8.00 9.22
CA THR A 485 18.98 8.95 9.26
C THR A 485 20.22 8.28 8.74
N GLY A 486 21.07 9.01 8.02
CA GLY A 486 22.31 8.44 7.53
C GLY A 486 23.15 9.44 6.77
N SER A 487 24.34 8.99 6.40
CA SER A 487 25.30 9.77 5.63
C SER A 487 25.98 8.90 4.60
N MET A 488 26.23 9.46 3.43
CA MET A 488 27.00 8.80 2.37
C MET A 488 28.05 9.74 1.78
N VAL A 489 29.18 9.17 1.39
CA VAL A 489 30.20 9.83 0.57
C VAL A 489 29.95 9.45 -0.87
N VAL A 490 29.85 10.45 -1.72
CA VAL A 490 29.48 10.30 -3.13
C VAL A 490 30.54 10.94 -4.01
N ARG A 491 30.84 10.30 -5.13
CA ARG A 491 31.61 10.86 -6.25
C ARG A 491 30.72 10.80 -7.47
N ASP A 492 30.48 11.96 -8.09
CA ASP A 492 29.52 12.12 -9.17
C ASP A 492 28.13 11.57 -8.78
N HIS A 493 27.79 10.38 -9.26
CA HIS A 493 26.52 9.67 -9.02
C HIS A 493 26.71 8.34 -8.27
N SER A 494 27.93 8.02 -7.83
CA SER A 494 28.27 6.74 -7.20
C SER A 494 28.50 6.89 -5.71
N VAL A 495 27.80 6.07 -4.92
CA VAL A 495 28.00 5.97 -3.47
C VAL A 495 29.29 5.19 -3.22
N LEU A 496 30.27 5.81 -2.55
CA LEU A 496 31.55 5.19 -2.24
C LEU A 496 31.55 4.50 -0.88
N SER A 497 30.86 5.10 0.10
CA SER A 497 30.72 4.57 1.44
C SER A 497 29.58 5.30 2.16
N GLY A 498 29.06 4.70 3.21
CA GLY A 498 28.05 5.35 4.03
C GLY A 498 27.49 4.43 5.10
N GLY A 499 26.55 4.99 5.84
CA GLY A 499 25.82 4.27 6.87
C GLY A 499 24.46 4.92 7.09
N ALA A 500 23.49 4.09 7.43
CA ALA A 500 22.12 4.52 7.62
C ALA A 500 21.43 3.67 8.68
N ASN A 501 20.54 4.33 9.42
CA ASN A 501 19.68 3.71 10.41
C ASN A 501 18.24 4.01 10.04
N THR A 502 17.39 2.99 10.13
CA THR A 502 15.97 3.10 9.86
C THR A 502 15.19 2.39 10.96
N THR A 503 14.22 3.10 11.52
CA THR A 503 13.25 2.51 12.46
C THR A 503 11.87 2.63 11.86
N GLN A 504 11.16 1.51 11.77
CA GLN A 504 9.75 1.48 11.41
C GLN A 504 8.93 1.03 12.61
N SER A 505 7.89 1.80 12.95
CA SER A 505 6.89 1.41 13.95
C SER A 505 5.52 1.33 13.29
N PHE A 506 4.94 0.14 13.32
CA PHE A 506 3.61 -0.15 12.83
C PHE A 506 2.70 -0.51 14.00
N SER A 507 1.49 0.04 14.02
CA SER A 507 0.41 -0.42 14.88
C SER A 507 -0.92 -0.38 14.13
N TYR A 508 -1.72 -1.40 14.39
CA TYR A 508 -3.11 -1.50 14.00
C TYR A 508 -3.92 -1.78 15.26
N ASN A 509 -5.05 -1.10 15.39
CA ASN A 509 -5.98 -1.31 16.49
C ASN A 509 -7.40 -1.11 16.02
N ASP A 510 -8.26 -2.08 16.30
CA ASP A 510 -9.70 -2.02 16.14
C ASP A 510 -10.39 -2.53 17.42
N GLU A 511 -11.68 -2.87 17.31
CA GLU A 511 -12.46 -3.43 18.43
C GLU A 511 -12.16 -4.90 18.72
N PHE A 512 -11.50 -5.60 17.79
CA PHE A 512 -11.27 -7.03 17.85
C PHE A 512 -9.85 -7.38 18.31
N GLY A 513 -8.92 -6.44 18.18
CA GLY A 513 -7.59 -6.58 18.73
C GLY A 513 -6.65 -5.47 18.31
N CYS A 514 -5.40 -5.68 18.70
CA CYS A 514 -4.30 -4.86 18.27
C CYS A 514 -3.20 -5.75 17.69
N TYR A 515 -2.47 -5.19 16.73
CA TYR A 515 -1.15 -5.65 16.35
C TYR A 515 -0.17 -4.48 16.38
N SER A 516 1.02 -4.68 16.93
CA SER A 516 2.12 -3.74 16.82
C SER A 516 3.41 -4.44 16.40
N ARG A 517 4.27 -3.75 15.65
CA ARG A 517 5.60 -4.21 15.29
C ARG A 517 6.57 -3.03 15.19
N THR A 518 7.74 -3.17 15.79
CA THR A 518 8.85 -2.22 15.64
C THR A 518 10.06 -2.95 15.08
N VAL A 519 10.54 -2.47 13.95
CA VAL A 519 11.69 -3.00 13.23
C VAL A 519 12.77 -1.92 13.19
N VAL A 520 14.00 -2.26 13.55
CA VAL A 520 15.15 -1.34 13.54
C VAL A 520 16.27 -1.96 12.73
N ALA A 521 16.77 -1.21 11.77
CA ALA A 521 17.94 -1.54 10.98
C ALA A 521 19.04 -0.49 11.15
N ALA A 522 20.29 -0.95 11.10
CA ALA A 522 21.48 -0.12 11.10
C ALA A 522 22.51 -0.72 10.15
N ASN A 523 23.00 0.10 9.22
CA ASN A 523 24.04 -0.24 8.24
C ASN A 523 23.75 -1.55 7.50
N GLY A 524 22.58 -1.64 6.86
CA GLY A 524 22.14 -2.80 6.08
C GLY A 524 21.76 -4.04 6.92
N LYS A 525 21.79 -3.96 8.26
CA LYS A 525 21.52 -5.10 9.15
C LYS A 525 20.33 -4.86 10.05
N LEU A 526 19.50 -5.89 10.20
CA LEU A 526 18.41 -5.91 11.17
C LEU A 526 18.97 -6.02 12.59
N ILE A 527 18.65 -5.03 13.44
CA ILE A 527 19.09 -4.94 14.84
C ILE A 527 17.99 -5.37 15.80
N LYS A 528 16.73 -5.06 15.46
CA LYS A 528 15.57 -5.35 16.29
C LYS A 528 14.35 -5.66 15.43
N ASP A 529 13.57 -6.64 15.85
CA ASP A 529 12.27 -6.97 15.26
C ASP A 529 11.37 -7.50 16.37
N ASN A 530 10.53 -6.61 16.91
CA ASN A 530 9.63 -6.93 18.00
C ASN A 530 8.20 -6.75 17.51
N SER A 531 7.39 -7.79 17.58
CA SER A 531 5.95 -7.71 17.34
C SER A 531 5.15 -8.17 18.55
N GLY A 532 3.94 -7.65 18.71
CA GLY A 532 3.02 -8.07 19.76
C GLY A 532 1.57 -7.83 19.38
N LEU A 533 0.67 -8.53 20.08
CA LEU A 533 -0.79 -8.35 19.96
C LEU A 533 -1.34 -7.32 20.97
N VAL A 534 -0.44 -6.60 21.64
CA VAL A 534 -0.79 -5.57 22.62
C VAL A 534 -0.29 -4.24 22.09
N CYS A 535 -1.19 -3.27 22.00
CA CYS A 535 -0.85 -1.88 21.78
C CYS A 535 -0.71 -1.29 23.16
N ALA A 536 0.41 -0.62 23.44
CA ALA A 536 0.41 0.32 24.55
C ALA A 536 -0.72 1.32 24.28
N SER A 537 -1.68 1.43 25.20
CA SER A 537 -2.67 2.51 25.19
C SER A 537 -1.89 3.83 25.17
N SER A 538 -1.83 4.46 24.00
CA SER A 538 -0.98 5.63 23.78
C SER A 538 -1.82 6.89 23.88
N PHE A 539 -1.70 7.53 25.06
CA PHE A 539 -1.77 8.96 25.41
C PHE A 539 -2.58 9.96 24.56
#